data_AF-A0AAW9J266-F1
#
_entry.id   AF-A0AAW9J266-F1
#
_cell.length_a   1.000
_cell.length_b   1.000
_cell.length_c   1.000
_cell.angle_alpha   90.00
_cell.angle_beta   90.00
_cell.angle_gamma   90.00
#
_symmetry.space_group_name_H-M   'P 1'
#
loop_
_entity.id
_entity.type
_entity.pdbx_description
1 polymer ?
#
loop_
_entity_poly.entity_id
_entity_poly.type
_entity_poly.pdbx_seq_one_letter_code
_entity_poly.pdbx_strand_id
1 'polypeptide(L)'
;YVIEGGQTMNPSTQDIMECISKLNAEHIFILPNNKNILMSANQAAEISDKDVRVIPTTTIPQGITCITMFNPEAEVDENLENLKNAIEMVKTGSVTYAVRDTEMDGIEIKEGNMLGLIEGKIKKVGTSY
;
A
#
# COMPACT_ATOMS: atom_id res chain seq x y z
N TYR A 1 -12.80 -3.54 6.10
CA TYR A 1 -13.27 -3.37 4.70
C TYR A 1 -12.07 -3.41 3.78
N VAL A 2 -12.24 -3.90 2.56
CA VAL A 2 -11.19 -3.87 1.51
C VAL A 2 -11.75 -3.07 0.34
N ILE A 3 -10.98 -2.11 -0.16
CA ILE A 3 -11.29 -1.39 -1.39
C ILE A 3 -10.42 -1.99 -2.47
N GLU A 4 -11.03 -2.68 -3.43
CA GLU A 4 -10.29 -3.32 -4.50
C GLU A 4 -9.73 -2.28 -5.47
N GLY A 5 -8.40 -2.30 -5.65
CA GLY A 5 -7.72 -1.59 -6.72
C GLY A 5 -7.39 -2.57 -7.84
N GLY A 6 -7.70 -2.21 -9.09
CA GLY A 6 -7.30 -2.98 -10.27
C GLY A 6 -5.88 -2.63 -10.71
N GLN A 7 -5.32 -3.37 -11.67
CA GLN A 7 -4.01 -3.04 -12.27
C GLN A 7 -3.97 -1.63 -12.88
N THR A 8 -5.12 -1.09 -13.28
CA THR A 8 -5.28 0.25 -13.87
C THR A 8 -6.16 1.18 -13.04
N MET A 9 -6.67 0.74 -11.89
CA MET A 9 -7.60 1.50 -11.07
C MET A 9 -7.07 1.67 -9.66
N ASN A 10 -6.54 2.87 -9.37
CA ASN A 10 -6.32 3.33 -8.01
C ASN A 10 -7.63 3.94 -7.49
N PRO A 11 -8.12 3.55 -6.31
CA PRO A 11 -9.29 4.17 -5.69
C PRO A 11 -9.12 5.68 -5.57
N SER A 12 -10.16 6.42 -5.93
CA SER A 12 -10.24 7.87 -5.74
C SER A 12 -10.53 8.24 -4.29
N THR A 13 -10.35 9.51 -3.94
CA THR A 13 -10.74 10.06 -2.63
C THR A 13 -12.22 9.81 -2.34
N GLN A 14 -13.08 9.90 -3.36
CA GLN A 14 -14.51 9.64 -3.25
C GLN A 14 -14.81 8.18 -2.91
N ASP A 15 -14.15 7.23 -3.58
CA ASP A 15 -14.33 5.79 -3.31
C ASP A 15 -13.96 5.44 -1.86
N ILE A 16 -12.90 6.07 -1.34
CA ILE A 16 -12.45 5.89 0.05
C ILE A 16 -13.48 6.49 1.02
N MET A 17 -13.98 7.70 0.75
CA MET A 17 -15.03 8.35 1.56
C MET A 17 -16.33 7.55 1.61
N GLU A 18 -16.74 6.97 0.49
CA GLU A 18 -17.91 6.09 0.43
C GLU A 18 -17.73 4.84 1.30
N CYS A 19 -16.50 4.32 1.41
CA CYS A 19 -16.21 3.20 2.30
C CYS A 19 -16.18 3.65 3.78
N ILE A 20 -15.57 4.80 4.08
CA ILE A 20 -15.55 5.38 5.44
C ILE A 20 -16.97 5.61 5.96
N SER A 21 -17.87 6.15 5.13
CA SER A 21 -19.25 6.43 5.54
C SER A 21 -20.02 5.16 5.95
N LYS A 22 -19.77 4.03 5.27
CA LYS A 22 -20.39 2.72 5.55
C LYS A 22 -19.85 2.03 6.81
N LEU A 23 -18.69 2.45 7.32
CA LEU A 23 -18.10 1.86 8.53
C LEU A 23 -18.79 2.35 9.80
N ASN A 24 -19.25 1.43 10.66
CA ASN A 24 -19.70 1.77 12.01
C ASN A 24 -18.52 1.71 13.00
N ALA A 25 -17.60 2.67 12.89
CA ALA A 25 -16.41 2.78 13.72
C ALA A 25 -16.14 4.25 14.08
N GLU A 26 -15.66 4.48 15.31
CA GLU A 26 -15.29 5.79 15.82
C GLU A 26 -13.91 6.23 15.30
N HIS A 27 -12.93 5.32 15.35
CA HIS A 27 -11.58 5.50 14.82
C HIS A 27 -11.34 4.53 13.66
N ILE A 28 -10.83 5.04 12.55
CA ILE A 28 -10.61 4.27 11.33
C ILE A 28 -9.15 4.40 10.89
N PHE A 29 -8.45 3.27 10.81
CA PHE A 29 -7.14 3.22 10.16
C PHE A 29 -7.27 2.86 8.68
N ILE A 30 -6.61 3.62 7.81
CA ILE A 30 -6.45 3.29 6.40
C ILE A 30 -5.04 2.78 6.16
N LEU A 31 -4.93 1.63 5.48
CA LEU A 31 -3.70 0.94 5.14
C LEU A 31 -3.55 0.83 3.61
N PRO A 32 -3.02 1.86 2.93
CA PRO A 32 -2.81 1.80 1.48
C PRO A 32 -1.76 0.74 1.11
N ASN A 33 -2.06 -0.14 0.17
CA ASN A 33 -1.08 -1.14 -0.30
C ASN A 33 -0.33 -0.71 -1.57
N ASN A 34 -0.47 0.56 -1.97
CA ASN A 34 0.16 1.15 -3.15
C ASN A 34 0.45 2.64 -2.89
N LYS A 35 1.69 3.08 -3.15
CA LYS A 35 2.12 4.48 -2.96
C LYS A 35 1.24 5.51 -3.68
N ASN A 36 0.63 5.12 -4.81
CA ASN A 36 -0.21 6.01 -5.60
C ASN A 36 -1.57 6.31 -4.93
N ILE A 37 -1.97 5.53 -3.93
CA ILE A 37 -3.23 5.69 -3.18
C ILE A 37 -3.04 6.62 -1.97
N LEU A 38 -1.80 6.83 -1.51
CA LEU A 38 -1.50 7.62 -0.30
C LEU A 38 -2.11 9.02 -0.34
N MET A 39 -1.99 9.72 -1.47
CA MET A 39 -2.53 11.07 -1.60
C MET A 39 -4.06 11.08 -1.42
N SER A 40 -4.77 10.19 -2.11
CA SER A 40 -6.23 10.07 -2.01
C SER A 40 -6.68 9.63 -0.62
N ALA A 41 -5.95 8.72 0.02
CA ALA A 41 -6.24 8.30 1.40
C ALA A 41 -6.09 9.45 2.40
N ASN A 42 -5.02 10.24 2.29
CA ASN A 42 -4.81 11.40 3.16
C ASN A 42 -5.87 12.49 2.95
N GLN A 43 -6.23 12.77 1.69
CA GLN A 43 -7.31 13.70 1.38
C GLN A 43 -8.64 13.22 1.95
N ALA A 44 -8.96 11.92 1.85
CA ALA A 44 -10.18 11.36 2.41
C ALA A 44 -10.19 11.47 3.94
N ALA A 45 -9.04 11.28 4.59
CA ALA A 45 -8.91 11.48 6.03
C ALA A 45 -9.13 12.94 6.44
N GLU A 46 -8.60 13.90 5.66
CA GLU A 46 -8.72 15.34 5.94
C GLU A 46 -10.16 15.87 5.82
N ILE A 47 -10.92 15.36 4.85
CA ILE A 47 -12.30 15.82 4.60
C ILE A 47 -13.38 14.94 5.27
N SER A 48 -12.97 13.90 6.01
CA SER A 48 -13.88 12.99 6.71
C SER A 48 -14.40 13.61 8.01
N ASP A 49 -15.70 13.43 8.26
CA ASP A 49 -16.33 13.79 9.55
C ASP A 49 -15.99 12.80 10.69
N LYS A 50 -15.41 11.64 10.37
CA LYS A 50 -14.95 10.62 11.34
C LYS A 50 -13.44 10.75 11.59
N ASP A 51 -12.95 10.26 12.73
CA ASP A 51 -11.51 10.16 12.99
C ASP A 51 -10.89 9.08 12.10
N VAL A 52 -10.24 9.52 11.03
CA VAL A 52 -9.60 8.68 10.03
C VAL A 52 -8.11 8.96 10.05
N ARG A 53 -7.30 7.90 10.18
CA ARG A 53 -5.85 7.99 10.29
C ARG A 53 -5.19 7.11 9.24
N VAL A 54 -4.32 7.70 8.43
CA VAL A 54 -3.60 6.95 7.38
C VAL A 54 -2.28 6.43 7.94
N ILE A 55 -2.11 5.12 7.90
CA ILE A 55 -0.80 4.49 8.13
C ILE A 55 -0.13 4.37 6.76
N PRO A 56 1.04 4.99 6.54
CA PRO A 56 1.61 5.20 5.19
C PRO A 56 2.28 3.96 4.61
N THR A 57 1.58 2.84 4.67
CA THR A 57 1.89 1.61 3.95
C THR A 57 1.90 1.87 2.45
N THR A 58 2.74 1.14 1.73
CA THR A 58 2.88 1.25 0.26
C THR A 58 2.89 -0.09 -0.45
N THR A 59 2.85 -1.17 0.33
CA THR A 59 2.95 -2.55 -0.14
C THR A 59 2.10 -3.47 0.74
N ILE A 60 1.66 -4.59 0.17
CA ILE A 60 0.86 -5.59 0.89
C ILE A 60 1.59 -6.14 2.14
N PRO A 61 2.88 -6.50 2.10
CA PRO A 61 3.57 -6.99 3.30
C PRO A 61 3.60 -5.98 4.44
N GLN A 62 3.77 -4.68 4.15
CA GLN A 62 3.70 -3.64 5.18
C GLN A 62 2.29 -3.58 5.80
N GLY A 63 1.23 -3.66 4.98
CA GLY A 63 -0.16 -3.73 5.48
C GLY A 63 -0.41 -4.93 6.39
N ILE A 64 0.09 -6.12 6.01
CA ILE A 64 0.00 -7.32 6.84
C ILE A 64 0.74 -7.12 8.17
N THR A 65 1.95 -6.57 8.15
CA THR A 65 2.71 -6.24 9.36
C THR A 65 1.90 -5.35 10.29
N CYS A 66 1.27 -4.29 9.77
CA CYS A 66 0.43 -3.42 10.58
C CYS A 66 -0.72 -4.18 11.24
N ILE A 67 -1.43 -5.03 10.49
CA ILE A 67 -2.54 -5.83 11.03
C ILE A 67 -2.04 -6.75 12.17
N THR A 68 -0.86 -7.35 12.02
CA THR A 68 -0.30 -8.24 13.07
C THR A 68 0.21 -7.50 14.30
N MET A 69 0.61 -6.23 14.16
CA MET A 69 1.15 -5.40 15.23
C MET A 69 0.10 -4.50 15.89
N PHE A 70 -1.11 -4.45 15.35
CA PHE A 70 -2.20 -3.67 15.90
C PHE A 70 -2.56 -4.16 17.31
N ASN A 71 -2.63 -3.23 18.27
CA ASN A 71 -3.00 -3.54 19.64
C ASN A 71 -4.38 -2.93 19.97
N PRO A 72 -5.46 -3.73 20.11
CA PRO A 72 -6.78 -3.20 20.42
C PRO A 72 -6.89 -2.54 21.80
N GLU A 73 -5.94 -2.77 22.70
CA GLU A 73 -5.92 -2.17 24.05
C GLU A 73 -5.14 -0.85 24.13
N ALA A 74 -4.38 -0.51 23.08
CA ALA A 74 -3.61 0.73 23.04
C ALA A 74 -4.46 1.92 22.57
N GLU A 75 -4.10 3.11 23.04
CA GLU A 75 -4.69 4.35 22.58
C GLU A 75 -4.49 4.55 21.06
N VAL A 76 -5.38 5.28 20.42
CA VAL A 76 -5.37 5.43 18.94
C VAL A 76 -4.08 6.10 18.44
N ASP A 77 -3.58 7.10 19.16
CA ASP A 77 -2.31 7.78 18.85
C ASP A 77 -1.10 6.87 19.05
N GLU A 78 -1.12 6.07 20.10
CA GLU A 78 -0.07 5.10 20.39
C GLU A 78 -0.03 4.00 19.30
N ASN A 79 -1.19 3.46 18.93
CA ASN A 79 -1.32 2.53 17.81
C ASN A 79 -0.78 3.14 16.51
N LEU A 80 -1.16 4.38 16.18
CA LEU A 80 -0.69 5.04 14.97
C LEU A 80 0.85 5.09 14.91
N GLU A 81 1.49 5.50 16.01
CA GLU A 81 2.94 5.64 16.09
C GLU A 81 3.64 4.28 16.06
N ASN A 82 3.14 3.31 16.83
CA ASN A 82 3.69 1.95 16.84
C ASN A 82 3.63 1.30 15.45
N LEU A 83 2.53 1.49 14.72
CA LEU A 83 2.35 0.94 13.39
C LEU A 83 3.22 1.63 12.34
N LYS A 84 3.45 2.94 12.47
CA LYS A 84 4.44 3.67 11.64
C LYS A 84 5.86 3.13 11.86
N ASN A 85 6.26 2.94 13.11
CA ASN A 85 7.57 2.39 13.43
C ASN A 85 7.71 0.94 12.93
N ALA A 86 6.65 0.14 13.02
CA ALA A 86 6.66 -1.24 12.56
C ALA A 86 6.96 -1.37 11.05
N ILE A 87 6.42 -0.47 10.22
CA ILE A 87 6.63 -0.55 8.76
C ILE A 87 8.02 -0.08 8.32
N GLU A 88 8.72 0.75 9.11
CA GLU A 88 10.11 1.14 8.82
C GLU A 88 11.08 -0.05 8.89
N MET A 89 10.75 -1.04 9.73
CA MET A 89 11.52 -2.28 9.86
C MET A 89 11.23 -3.30 8.75
N VAL A 90 10.27 -3.03 7.85
CA VAL A 90 9.89 -3.95 6.78
C VAL A 90 10.58 -3.55 5.48
N LYS A 91 11.32 -4.50 4.89
CA LYS A 91 11.76 -4.45 3.49
C LYS A 91 10.97 -5.46 2.68
N THR A 92 10.53 -5.03 1.51
CA THR A 92 9.67 -5.78 0.61
C THR A 92 10.41 -6.14 -0.66
N GLY A 93 10.23 -7.39 -1.08
CA GLY A 93 10.66 -7.89 -2.36
C GLY A 93 9.51 -8.60 -3.06
N SER A 94 9.49 -8.55 -4.39
CA SER A 94 8.53 -9.30 -5.18
C SER A 94 9.16 -9.79 -6.48
N VAL A 95 8.60 -10.87 -7.03
CA VAL A 95 8.93 -11.38 -8.35
C VAL A 95 7.67 -11.32 -9.20
N THR A 96 7.80 -10.75 -10.39
CA THR A 96 6.71 -10.67 -11.37
C THR A 96 7.26 -10.87 -12.77
N TYR A 97 6.41 -10.78 -13.79
CA TYR A 97 6.81 -10.86 -15.19
C TYR A 97 6.60 -9.52 -15.89
N ALA A 98 7.47 -9.22 -16.85
CA ALA A 98 7.27 -8.10 -17.75
C ALA A 98 6.08 -8.38 -18.67
N VAL A 99 5.14 -7.44 -18.73
CA VAL A 99 3.93 -7.54 -19.58
C VAL A 99 4.11 -6.91 -20.97
N ARG A 100 5.28 -6.30 -21.22
CA ARG A 100 5.66 -5.69 -22.50
C ARG A 100 7.17 -5.47 -22.55
N ASP A 101 7.68 -5.28 -23.76
CA ASP A 101 9.04 -4.81 -23.98
C ASP A 101 9.23 -3.38 -23.46
N THR A 102 10.34 -3.12 -22.78
CA THR A 102 10.74 -1.79 -22.32
C THR A 102 12.26 -1.73 -22.11
N GLU A 103 12.81 -0.52 -22.10
CA GLU A 103 14.17 -0.27 -21.61
C GLU A 103 14.07 0.51 -20.30
N MET A 104 14.79 0.08 -19.26
CA MET A 104 14.85 0.78 -17.98
C MET A 104 16.29 0.80 -17.47
N ASP A 105 16.82 1.98 -17.17
CA ASP A 105 18.20 2.17 -16.70
C ASP A 105 19.27 1.50 -17.60
N GLY A 106 19.02 1.48 -18.93
CA GLY A 106 19.89 0.83 -19.92
C GLY A 106 19.80 -0.70 -19.96
N ILE A 107 18.87 -1.30 -19.21
CA ILE A 107 18.58 -2.73 -19.24
C ILE A 107 17.38 -2.96 -20.17
N GLU A 108 17.59 -3.76 -21.21
CA GLU A 108 16.51 -4.23 -22.08
C GLU A 108 15.68 -5.29 -21.35
N ILE A 109 14.38 -5.05 -21.25
CA ILE A 109 13.40 -5.95 -20.63
C ILE A 109 12.46 -6.41 -21.74
N LYS A 110 12.39 -7.72 -21.95
CA LYS A 110 11.44 -8.33 -22.89
C LYS A 110 10.20 -8.81 -22.16
N GLU A 111 9.07 -8.80 -22.86
CA GLU A 111 7.85 -9.46 -22.39
C GLU A 111 8.15 -10.89 -21.94
N GLY A 112 7.59 -11.28 -20.79
CA GLY A 112 7.84 -12.57 -20.16
C GLY A 112 9.13 -12.68 -19.34
N ASN A 113 10.01 -11.68 -19.33
CA ASN A 113 11.18 -11.68 -18.43
C ASN A 113 10.73 -11.65 -16.97
N MET A 114 11.47 -12.37 -16.12
CA MET A 114 11.27 -12.34 -14.67
C MET A 114 11.88 -11.06 -14.11
N LEU A 115 11.08 -10.29 -13.37
CA LEU A 115 11.49 -9.05 -12.73
C LEU A 115 11.58 -9.28 -11.23
N GLY A 116 12.77 -9.10 -10.67
CA GLY A 116 12.99 -9.06 -9.23
C GLY A 116 12.93 -7.61 -8.76
N LEU A 117 11.93 -7.29 -7.94
CA LEU A 117 11.74 -5.95 -7.39
C LEU A 117 12.12 -5.92 -5.91
N ILE A 118 12.73 -4.81 -5.50
CA ILE A 118 12.93 -4.46 -4.09
C ILE A 118 12.32 -3.07 -3.89
N GLU A 119 11.40 -2.93 -2.93
CA GLU A 119 10.69 -1.66 -2.67
C GLU A 119 10.02 -1.09 -3.93
N GLY A 120 9.43 -1.96 -4.75
CA GLY A 120 8.77 -1.61 -6.02
C GLY A 120 9.71 -1.16 -7.14
N LYS A 121 11.04 -1.24 -6.95
CA LYS A 121 12.04 -0.92 -7.97
C LYS A 121 12.64 -2.19 -8.53
N ILE A 122 12.74 -2.29 -9.86
CA ILE A 122 13.40 -3.40 -10.54
C ILE A 122 14.88 -3.40 -10.15
N LYS A 123 15.37 -4.54 -9.64
CA LYS A 123 16.77 -4.75 -9.25
C LYS A 123 17.45 -5.87 -10.02
N LYS A 124 16.67 -6.81 -10.54
CA LYS A 124 17.15 -7.92 -11.37
C LYS A 124 16.17 -8.25 -12.47
N VAL A 125 16.70 -8.63 -13.61
CA VAL A 125 15.96 -9.14 -14.78
C VAL A 125 16.52 -10.53 -15.08
N GLY A 126 15.64 -11.53 -15.06
CA GLY A 126 15.94 -12.91 -15.39
C GLY A 126 15.34 -13.27 -16.75
N THR A 127 16.15 -13.87 -17.62
CA THR A 127 15.77 -14.24 -18.99
C THR A 127 15.46 -15.73 -19.16
N SER A 128 15.74 -16.56 -18.16
CA SER A 128 15.49 -18.01 -18.14
C SER A 128 15.46 -18.54 -16.70
N TYR A 129 14.85 -19.73 -16.51
CA TYR A 129 14.80 -20.47 -15.23
C TYR A 129 16.14 -21.09 -14.86
#